data_AF-A0A952PI30-F1
#
_entry.id   AF-A0A952PI30-F1
#
_cell.length_a   1.000
_cell.length_b   1.000
_cell.length_c   1.000
_cell.angle_alpha   90.00
_cell.angle_beta   90.00
_cell.angle_gamma   90.00
#
_symmetry.space_group_name_H-M   'P 1'
#
loop_
_entity.id
_entity.type
_entity.pdbx_description
1 polymer ?
#
loop_
_entity_poly.entity_id
_entity_poly.type
_entity_poly.pdbx_seq_one_letter_code
_entity_poly.pdbx_strand_id
1 'polypeptide(L)'
;MRHPGDSRGKKDDNPNNRKFLDRHTAKPATGLSRNGIDRSGYGTGDQAVDAQARGITDWQVAQHEQVLVYHENEQQAASPDWMSQLKQNSMQFLADQRGVQLQEVYKESVYKTGIAILVDKIYGLLQRYTFEFNQVAGGTDLHVSGTISGDVTEVTRYNRMREAQETATYFRCRFSTKFFALTVRGSEDTVEAYILPVNKVMALSQTENQYPPLCVIQVKISEHGMMWRMRDSEPAVDTLDQLCMWLFTKLVEETKICVDKGMKPPV
;
A
#
# COMPACT_ATOMS: atom_id res chain seq x y z
N MET A 1 -35.51 11.82 -71.00
CA MET A 1 -35.04 13.10 -71.56
C MET A 1 -34.29 13.88 -70.48
N ARG A 2 -33.05 14.28 -70.78
CA ARG A 2 -32.19 15.34 -70.16
C ARG A 2 -31.74 15.24 -68.69
N HIS A 3 -30.45 14.92 -68.55
CA HIS A 3 -29.44 15.36 -67.55
C HIS A 3 -29.06 16.87 -67.78
N PRO A 4 -28.10 17.51 -67.03
CA PRO A 4 -27.52 17.25 -65.69
C PRO A 4 -27.21 18.52 -64.84
N GLY A 5 -26.72 18.28 -63.62
CA GLY A 5 -25.84 19.15 -62.80
C GLY A 5 -25.67 18.46 -61.43
N ASP A 6 -24.51 18.29 -60.80
CA ASP A 6 -23.17 18.83 -61.03
C ASP A 6 -22.11 17.95 -60.28
N SER A 7 -20.89 17.89 -60.84
CA SER A 7 -19.53 17.66 -60.27
C SER A 7 -19.32 16.81 -58.98
N ARG A 8 -18.48 15.76 -58.84
CA ARG A 8 -17.13 15.31 -59.31
C ARG A 8 -15.92 16.22 -58.98
N GLY A 9 -15.02 15.72 -58.11
CA GLY A 9 -13.58 16.07 -58.04
C GLY A 9 -12.96 15.83 -56.64
N LYS A 10 -12.23 14.73 -56.41
CA LYS A 10 -10.75 14.59 -56.28
C LYS A 10 -10.14 15.31 -55.05
N LYS A 11 -9.64 14.61 -54.02
CA LYS A 11 -8.37 13.84 -53.89
C LYS A 11 -7.15 14.76 -53.69
N ASP A 12 -6.61 14.79 -52.47
CA ASP A 12 -5.19 15.03 -52.20
C ASP A 12 -4.76 14.23 -50.96
N ASP A 13 -3.82 13.31 -51.20
CA ASP A 13 -3.12 12.46 -50.26
C ASP A 13 -1.97 13.26 -49.61
N ASN A 14 -1.88 13.31 -48.29
CA ASN A 14 -0.66 13.74 -47.59
C ASN A 14 -0.18 12.66 -46.61
N PRO A 15 0.85 11.87 -46.96
CA PRO A 15 1.39 10.82 -46.11
C PRO A 15 2.62 11.35 -45.38
N ASN A 16 2.45 12.02 -44.23
CA ASN A 16 3.53 12.23 -43.27
C ASN A 16 2.99 12.80 -41.95
N ASN A 17 2.59 11.92 -41.02
CA ASN A 17 2.79 12.18 -39.59
C ASN A 17 2.52 10.93 -38.73
N ARG A 18 3.39 9.94 -38.83
CA ARG A 18 3.60 8.93 -37.78
C ARG A 18 5.06 8.51 -37.78
N LYS A 19 5.83 9.07 -36.84
CA LYS A 19 7.10 8.52 -36.31
C LYS A 19 7.60 9.41 -35.16
N PHE A 20 7.19 9.09 -33.94
CA PHE A 20 7.91 9.50 -32.73
C PHE A 20 8.17 8.24 -31.92
N LEU A 21 9.31 7.62 -32.22
CA LEU A 21 9.97 6.59 -31.42
C LEU A 21 11.39 6.47 -31.98
N ASP A 22 12.36 7.08 -31.28
CA ASP A 22 13.74 6.61 -31.17
C ASP A 22 14.43 7.46 -30.08
N ARG A 23 14.71 6.87 -28.91
CA ARG A 23 15.97 6.17 -28.57
C ARG A 23 17.18 7.09 -28.57
N HIS A 24 17.39 7.80 -27.46
CA HIS A 24 18.72 8.27 -27.11
C HIS A 24 19.51 7.13 -26.47
N THR A 25 20.47 6.58 -27.23
CA THR A 25 21.53 5.71 -26.74
C THR A 25 22.81 6.53 -26.83
N ALA A 26 23.33 7.01 -25.70
CA ALA A 26 24.62 7.71 -25.65
C ALA A 26 25.69 6.75 -25.12
N LYS A 27 26.63 6.39 -25.99
CA LYS A 27 27.89 5.71 -25.66
C LYS A 27 28.86 6.71 -25.02
N PRO A 28 29.65 6.33 -24.01
CA PRO A 28 30.94 6.94 -23.76
C PRO A 28 32.07 6.14 -24.44
N ALA A 29 32.98 6.88 -25.07
CA ALA A 29 34.15 6.38 -25.76
C ALA A 29 35.31 6.07 -24.77
N THR A 30 36.08 5.07 -25.15
CA THR A 30 37.37 4.65 -24.57
C THR A 30 38.49 5.64 -24.86
N GLY A 31 39.30 5.96 -23.84
CA GLY A 31 40.60 6.66 -23.96
C GLY A 31 41.54 6.25 -22.81
N LEU A 32 42.78 5.88 -23.14
CA LEU A 32 43.77 5.23 -22.29
C LEU A 32 44.70 6.21 -21.53
N SER A 33 45.12 5.78 -20.32
CA SER A 33 46.53 5.71 -19.82
C SER A 33 46.97 6.58 -18.61
N ARG A 34 47.54 5.84 -17.63
CA ARG A 34 48.71 6.08 -16.75
C ARG A 34 48.59 6.81 -15.38
N ASN A 35 48.79 5.99 -14.34
CA ASN A 35 49.53 6.16 -13.08
C ASN A 35 49.63 7.56 -12.42
N GLY A 36 49.12 7.64 -11.18
CA GLY A 36 49.52 8.64 -10.18
C GLY A 36 48.76 8.43 -8.86
N ILE A 37 49.49 8.06 -7.81
CA ILE A 37 49.03 8.05 -6.42
C ILE A 37 49.10 9.51 -5.92
N ASP A 38 48.02 10.10 -5.38
CA ASP A 38 47.92 10.53 -3.97
C ASP A 38 46.68 11.38 -3.62
N ARG A 39 46.35 11.28 -2.33
CA ARG A 39 45.46 11.99 -1.38
C ARG A 39 44.83 13.37 -1.70
N SER A 40 43.73 13.62 -0.95
CA SER A 40 42.94 14.87 -0.76
C SER A 40 41.90 15.13 -1.86
N GLY A 41 40.69 15.62 -1.64
CA GLY A 41 39.95 16.17 -0.50
C GLY A 41 38.69 16.83 -1.10
N TYR A 42 37.54 16.76 -0.42
CA TYR A 42 36.29 17.50 -0.68
C TYR A 42 35.69 17.55 -2.12
N GLY A 43 34.48 16.99 -2.26
CA GLY A 43 33.41 17.70 -3.01
C GLY A 43 32.71 16.98 -4.17
N THR A 44 31.44 16.62 -3.90
CA THR A 44 30.23 16.74 -4.77
C THR A 44 29.90 15.73 -5.90
N GLY A 45 28.67 15.19 -5.79
CA GLY A 45 27.83 14.57 -6.85
C GLY A 45 27.98 13.05 -6.90
N ASP A 46 26.98 12.21 -6.72
CA ASP A 46 25.54 12.33 -6.99
C ASP A 46 24.83 11.12 -6.31
N GLN A 47 23.51 11.22 -6.07
CA GLN A 47 22.61 10.23 -5.42
C GLN A 47 22.41 10.33 -3.90
N ALA A 48 21.61 11.33 -3.50
CA ALA A 48 20.75 11.22 -2.33
C ALA A 48 19.51 12.11 -2.55
N VAL A 49 18.51 11.56 -3.23
CA VAL A 49 17.14 12.07 -3.16
C VAL A 49 16.35 10.96 -2.47
N ASP A 50 15.56 11.33 -1.46
CA ASP A 50 14.71 10.46 -0.62
C ASP A 50 15.22 10.07 0.78
N ALA A 51 15.81 11.01 1.52
CA ALA A 51 16.03 10.86 2.97
C ALA A 51 15.59 12.07 3.81
N GLN A 52 14.63 12.88 3.32
CA GLN A 52 14.27 14.17 3.93
C GLN A 52 12.93 14.21 4.69
N ALA A 53 12.38 13.07 5.10
CA ALA A 53 11.12 13.00 5.85
C ALA A 53 11.22 12.38 7.27
N ARG A 54 12.43 12.16 7.80
CA ARG A 54 12.64 11.73 9.21
C ARG A 54 13.67 12.64 9.87
N GLY A 55 13.28 13.90 10.07
CA GLY A 55 14.10 14.97 10.63
C GLY A 55 14.37 14.85 12.13
N ILE A 56 15.15 13.83 12.52
CA ILE A 56 16.19 14.03 13.53
C ILE A 56 17.48 13.79 12.76
N THR A 57 18.06 14.89 12.32
CA THR A 57 19.14 14.90 11.36
C THR A 57 20.43 14.35 11.96
N ASP A 58 21.08 13.40 11.29
CA ASP A 58 22.39 12.84 11.64
C ASP A 58 23.46 13.91 11.92
N TRP A 59 23.35 15.10 11.31
CA TRP A 59 24.25 16.21 11.59
C TRP A 59 24.09 16.77 13.01
N GLN A 60 22.88 16.72 13.59
CA GLN A 60 22.65 17.13 14.99
C GLN A 60 23.28 16.14 15.95
N VAL A 61 23.19 14.84 15.67
CA VAL A 61 23.84 13.79 16.46
C VAL A 61 25.37 13.94 16.38
N ALA A 62 25.91 14.17 15.18
CA ALA A 62 27.34 14.42 14.98
C ALA A 62 27.80 15.74 15.64
N GLN A 63 26.97 16.79 15.67
CA GLN A 63 27.26 18.03 16.40
C GLN A 63 27.32 17.81 17.91
N HIS A 64 26.38 17.02 18.45
CA HIS A 64 26.36 16.67 19.87
C HIS A 64 27.60 15.84 20.26
N GLU A 65 28.06 14.94 19.40
CA GLU A 65 29.32 14.21 19.59
C GLU A 65 30.53 15.14 19.58
N GLN A 66 30.56 16.13 18.68
CA GLN A 66 31.68 17.07 18.57
C GLN A 66 31.76 18.03 19.78
N VAL A 67 30.62 18.44 20.35
CA VAL A 67 30.57 19.28 21.57
C VAL A 67 31.12 18.53 22.80
N LEU A 68 30.95 17.20 22.86
CA LEU A 68 31.46 16.38 23.96
C LEU A 68 33.00 16.25 23.94
N VAL A 69 33.63 16.29 22.76
CA VAL A 69 35.09 16.16 22.61
C VAL A 69 35.84 17.44 23.04
N TYR A 70 35.24 18.62 22.92
CA TYR A 70 35.88 19.87 23.33
C TYR A 70 35.88 20.13 24.85
N HIS A 71 35.06 19.41 25.62
CA HIS A 71 35.01 19.53 27.09
C HIS A 71 36.02 18.64 27.83
N GLU A 72 36.82 17.85 27.11
CA GLU A 72 37.78 16.91 27.71
C GLU A 72 39.11 17.57 28.12
N ASN A 73 39.36 18.82 27.72
CA ASN A 73 40.69 19.43 27.78
C ASN A 73 40.92 20.51 28.87
N GLU A 74 39.93 20.82 29.72
CA GLU A 74 40.12 21.76 30.85
C GLU A 74 39.75 21.13 32.21
N GLN A 75 40.82 20.73 32.91
CA GLN A 75 41.05 20.78 34.37
C GLN A 75 40.10 20.06 35.36
N GLN A 76 40.69 19.02 35.99
CA GLN A 76 40.84 18.79 37.44
C GLN A 76 39.65 19.08 38.38
N ALA A 77 39.02 18.01 38.86
CA ALA A 77 39.04 17.55 40.26
C ALA A 77 38.08 16.36 40.40
N ALA A 78 38.48 15.37 41.19
CA ALA A 78 37.72 14.16 41.45
C ALA A 78 36.36 14.45 42.13
N SER A 79 35.33 14.76 41.35
CA SER A 79 33.95 14.45 41.73
C SER A 79 33.72 13.01 41.28
N PRO A 80 33.46 12.07 42.20
CA PRO A 80 33.29 10.67 41.85
C PRO A 80 32.06 10.56 40.95
N ASP A 81 32.31 10.10 39.73
CA ASP A 81 31.50 9.13 39.00
C ASP A 81 30.03 9.48 38.68
N TRP A 82 29.51 10.64 39.09
CA TRP A 82 28.12 11.05 38.83
C TRP A 82 27.88 11.28 37.33
N MET A 83 28.83 11.94 36.66
CA MET A 83 28.69 12.27 35.24
C MET A 83 28.91 11.03 34.37
N SER A 84 29.82 10.15 34.80
CA SER A 84 30.04 8.84 34.20
C SER A 84 28.80 7.95 34.35
N GLN A 85 28.23 7.89 35.55
CA GLN A 85 26.98 7.18 35.83
C GLN A 85 25.78 7.77 35.06
N LEU A 86 25.68 9.10 34.94
CA LEU A 86 24.65 9.75 34.13
C LEU A 86 24.80 9.44 32.64
N LYS A 87 26.03 9.44 32.11
CA LYS A 87 26.33 9.02 30.73
C LYS A 87 25.97 7.56 30.53
N GLN A 88 26.33 6.67 31.45
CA GLN A 88 26.00 5.25 31.39
C GLN A 88 24.48 5.02 31.43
N ASN A 89 23.76 5.70 32.32
CA ASN A 89 22.30 5.63 32.41
C ASN A 89 21.62 6.17 31.15
N SER A 90 22.14 7.26 30.58
CA SER A 90 21.61 7.83 29.34
C SER A 90 21.86 6.91 28.14
N MET A 91 23.04 6.30 28.06
CA MET A 91 23.38 5.30 27.05
C MET A 91 22.50 4.06 27.17
N GLN A 92 22.26 3.58 28.38
CA GLN A 92 21.36 2.45 28.63
C GLN A 92 19.92 2.80 28.24
N PHE A 93 19.42 3.98 28.62
CA PHE A 93 18.10 4.45 28.22
C PHE A 93 17.94 4.52 26.70
N LEU A 94 18.93 5.06 25.98
CA LEU A 94 18.92 5.11 24.52
C LEU A 94 18.98 3.72 23.88
N ALA A 95 19.74 2.79 24.46
CA ALA A 95 19.79 1.40 24.01
C ALA A 95 18.45 0.69 24.22
N ASP A 96 17.83 0.88 25.39
CA ASP A 96 16.51 0.34 25.71
C ASP A 96 15.44 0.93 24.77
N GLN A 97 15.50 2.24 24.50
CA GLN A 97 14.59 2.91 23.57
C GLN A 97 14.74 2.38 22.14
N ARG A 98 15.98 2.13 21.67
CA ARG A 98 16.23 1.49 20.37
C ARG A 98 15.70 0.05 20.35
N GLY A 99 15.86 -0.70 21.44
CA GLY A 99 15.34 -2.06 21.57
C GLY A 99 13.82 -2.12 21.42
N VAL A 100 13.10 -1.21 22.09
CA VAL A 100 11.63 -1.09 21.99
C VAL A 100 11.20 -0.75 20.56
N GLN A 101 11.83 0.24 19.93
CA GLN A 101 11.51 0.63 18.54
C GLN A 101 11.74 -0.52 17.57
N LEU A 102 12.85 -1.26 17.70
CA LEU A 102 13.13 -2.41 16.84
C LEU A 102 12.08 -3.52 17.02
N GLN A 103 11.65 -3.75 18.26
CA GLN A 103 10.61 -4.74 18.56
C GLN A 103 9.25 -4.36 17.96
N GLU A 104 8.89 -3.08 17.97
CA GLU A 104 7.68 -2.56 17.32
C GLU A 104 7.72 -2.77 15.81
N VAL A 105 8.83 -2.41 15.16
CA VAL A 105 9.02 -2.60 13.71
C VAL A 105 8.94 -4.08 13.34
N TYR A 106 9.54 -4.96 14.14
CA TYR A 106 9.46 -6.40 13.91
C TYR A 106 8.01 -6.90 14.04
N LYS A 107 7.31 -6.46 15.08
CA LYS A 107 5.89 -6.80 15.30
C LYS A 107 5.05 -6.34 14.10
N GLU A 108 5.18 -5.10 13.66
CA GLU A 108 4.47 -4.55 12.52
C GLU A 108 4.70 -5.38 11.25
N SER A 109 5.95 -5.76 10.97
CA SER A 109 6.31 -6.60 9.82
C SER A 109 5.65 -7.99 9.86
N VAL A 110 5.61 -8.61 11.05
CA VAL A 110 4.95 -9.91 11.26
C VAL A 110 3.45 -9.80 11.02
N TYR A 111 2.81 -8.76 11.56
CA TYR A 111 1.37 -8.50 11.34
C TYR A 111 1.07 -8.24 9.88
N LYS A 112 1.85 -7.39 9.21
CA LYS A 112 1.72 -7.11 7.78
C LYS A 112 1.72 -8.39 6.94
N THR A 113 2.66 -9.29 7.24
CA THR A 113 2.76 -10.59 6.56
C THR A 113 1.58 -11.50 6.87
N GLY A 114 1.16 -11.59 8.14
CA GLY A 114 0.01 -12.41 8.54
C GLY A 114 -1.30 -11.95 7.89
N ILE A 115 -1.54 -10.64 7.85
CA ILE A 115 -2.69 -10.04 7.18
C ILE A 115 -2.68 -10.36 5.68
N ALA A 116 -1.55 -10.21 5.00
CA ALA A 116 -1.42 -10.55 3.59
C ALA A 116 -1.83 -12.01 3.33
N ILE A 117 -1.29 -12.94 4.12
CA ILE A 117 -1.62 -14.37 4.01
C ILE A 117 -3.11 -14.63 4.25
N LEU A 118 -3.73 -13.94 5.22
CA LEU A 118 -5.16 -14.11 5.49
C LEU A 118 -6.02 -13.59 4.33
N VAL A 119 -5.72 -12.41 3.79
CA VAL A 119 -6.42 -11.82 2.63
C VAL A 119 -6.26 -12.70 1.40
N ASP A 120 -5.06 -13.25 1.15
CA ASP A 120 -4.81 -14.19 0.05
C ASP A 120 -5.64 -15.47 0.18
N LYS A 121 -5.76 -16.03 1.39
CA LYS A 121 -6.61 -17.20 1.65
C LYS A 121 -8.08 -16.89 1.41
N ILE A 122 -8.57 -15.73 1.86
CA ILE A 122 -9.95 -15.27 1.60
C ILE A 122 -10.17 -15.15 0.09
N TYR A 123 -9.23 -14.50 -0.62
CA TYR A 123 -9.30 -14.36 -2.07
C TYR A 123 -9.36 -15.72 -2.77
N GLY A 124 -8.48 -16.67 -2.41
CA GLY A 124 -8.47 -18.00 -3.02
C GLY A 124 -9.78 -18.77 -2.85
N LEU A 125 -10.40 -18.70 -1.67
CA LEU A 125 -11.70 -19.32 -1.40
C LEU A 125 -12.83 -18.65 -2.21
N LEU A 126 -12.91 -17.31 -2.17
CA LEU A 126 -13.92 -16.56 -2.92
C LEU A 126 -13.75 -16.71 -4.44
N GLN A 127 -12.52 -16.82 -4.94
CA GLN A 127 -12.22 -17.07 -6.34
C GLN A 127 -12.74 -18.45 -6.78
N ARG A 128 -12.57 -19.48 -5.93
CA ARG A 128 -13.16 -20.80 -6.18
C ARG A 128 -14.68 -20.73 -6.27
N TYR A 129 -15.34 -20.05 -5.32
CA TYR A 129 -16.80 -19.91 -5.36
C TYR A 129 -17.27 -19.12 -6.58
N THR A 130 -16.54 -18.07 -6.94
CA THR A 130 -16.80 -17.27 -8.15
C THR A 130 -16.75 -18.15 -9.39
N PHE A 131 -15.74 -19.01 -9.51
CA PHE A 131 -15.62 -19.94 -10.64
C PHE A 131 -16.82 -20.88 -10.73
N GLU A 132 -17.16 -21.58 -9.63
CA GLU A 132 -18.28 -22.52 -9.60
C GLU A 132 -19.62 -21.82 -9.87
N PHE A 133 -19.86 -20.67 -9.23
CA PHE A 133 -21.11 -19.91 -9.37
C PHE A 133 -21.30 -19.39 -10.81
N ASN A 134 -20.23 -18.90 -11.43
CA ASN A 134 -20.29 -18.35 -12.79
C ASN A 134 -20.53 -19.41 -13.87
N GLN A 135 -20.34 -20.70 -13.60
CA GLN A 135 -20.76 -21.75 -14.53
C GLN A 135 -22.29 -21.73 -14.73
N VAL A 136 -23.04 -21.29 -13.71
CA VAL A 136 -24.51 -21.20 -13.74
C VAL A 136 -24.99 -19.77 -14.02
N ALA A 137 -24.33 -18.78 -13.41
CA ALA A 137 -24.71 -17.36 -13.52
C ALA A 137 -24.05 -16.62 -14.70
N GLY A 138 -23.28 -17.32 -15.53
CA GLY A 138 -22.55 -16.74 -16.66
C GLY A 138 -23.46 -15.99 -17.63
N GLY A 139 -23.11 -14.74 -17.92
CA GLY A 139 -23.89 -13.87 -18.82
C GLY A 139 -25.13 -13.21 -18.19
N THR A 140 -25.36 -13.40 -16.89
CA THR A 140 -26.42 -12.71 -16.13
C THR A 140 -25.88 -11.51 -15.35
N ASP A 141 -26.78 -10.71 -14.79
CA ASP A 141 -26.42 -9.59 -13.89
C ASP A 141 -25.78 -10.07 -12.57
N LEU A 142 -25.87 -11.36 -12.24
CA LEU A 142 -25.25 -11.98 -11.07
C LEU A 142 -23.81 -12.45 -11.32
N HIS A 143 -23.31 -12.37 -12.56
CA HIS A 143 -21.93 -12.74 -12.87
C HIS A 143 -20.95 -12.00 -11.96
N VAL A 144 -20.07 -12.74 -11.31
CA VAL A 144 -19.09 -12.19 -10.34
C VAL A 144 -17.70 -12.19 -10.96
N SER A 145 -16.95 -11.12 -10.80
CA SER A 145 -15.55 -11.03 -11.19
C SER A 145 -14.67 -10.73 -9.97
N GLY A 146 -13.51 -11.37 -9.88
CA GLY A 146 -12.58 -11.21 -8.76
C GLY A 146 -11.27 -10.55 -9.20
N THR A 147 -10.73 -9.67 -8.37
CA THR A 147 -9.42 -9.04 -8.54
C THR A 147 -8.69 -8.94 -7.21
N ILE A 148 -7.39 -9.18 -7.22
CA ILE A 148 -6.50 -8.94 -6.08
C ILE A 148 -5.57 -7.78 -6.41
N SER A 149 -5.45 -6.82 -5.49
CA SER A 149 -4.63 -5.61 -5.68
C SER A 149 -3.30 -5.66 -4.94
N GLY A 150 -3.05 -6.68 -4.12
CA GLY A 150 -1.83 -6.79 -3.32
C GLY A 150 -1.72 -5.66 -2.29
N ASP A 151 -0.52 -5.12 -2.12
CA ASP A 151 -0.21 -4.01 -1.24
C ASP A 151 -0.49 -2.65 -1.89
N VAL A 152 -1.46 -1.93 -1.33
CA VAL A 152 -1.87 -0.60 -1.78
C VAL A 152 -1.51 0.41 -0.70
N THR A 153 -0.51 1.25 -0.96
CA THR A 153 -0.13 2.34 -0.04
C THR A 153 -0.87 3.62 -0.41
N GLU A 154 -1.66 4.13 0.52
CA GLU A 154 -2.45 5.34 0.35
C GLU A 154 -1.95 6.44 1.28
N VAL A 155 -2.05 7.69 0.82
CA VAL A 155 -1.79 8.86 1.67
C VAL A 155 -3.05 9.15 2.48
N THR A 156 -2.99 8.97 3.79
CA THR A 156 -4.11 9.20 4.71
C THR A 156 -4.23 10.68 5.08
N ARG A 157 -3.10 11.40 5.12
CA ARG A 157 -3.05 12.81 5.49
C ARG A 157 -2.03 13.59 4.67
N TYR A 158 -2.42 14.78 4.25
CA TYR A 158 -1.53 15.76 3.62
C TYR A 158 -1.21 16.90 4.58
N ASN A 159 0.03 17.40 4.54
CA ASN A 159 0.42 18.59 5.28
C ASN A 159 -0.11 19.88 4.60
N ARG A 160 0.11 21.04 5.23
CA ARG A 160 -0.28 22.36 4.65
C ARG A 160 0.38 22.66 3.30
N MET A 161 1.49 22.01 2.98
CA MET A 161 2.25 22.16 1.75
C MET A 161 1.87 21.10 0.69
N ARG A 162 0.81 20.30 0.94
CA ARG A 162 0.33 19.19 0.11
C ARG A 162 1.30 18.02 -0.05
N GLU A 163 2.24 17.87 0.88
CA GLU A 163 3.11 16.70 0.95
C GLU A 163 2.44 15.60 1.77
N ALA A 164 2.72 14.35 1.44
CA ALA A 164 2.22 13.20 2.19
C ALA A 164 2.81 13.21 3.61
N GLN A 165 1.94 13.37 4.60
CA GLN A 165 2.32 13.41 6.01
C GLN A 165 2.20 12.04 6.66
N GLU A 166 1.13 11.31 6.33
CA GLU A 166 0.84 9.98 6.85
C GLU A 166 0.42 9.08 5.68
N THR A 167 0.95 7.87 5.65
CA THR A 167 0.57 6.84 4.68
C THR A 167 0.14 5.58 5.41
N ALA A 168 -0.78 4.84 4.81
CA ALA A 168 -1.21 3.54 5.30
C ALA A 168 -1.18 2.54 4.15
N THR A 169 -0.62 1.36 4.42
CA THR A 169 -0.59 0.26 3.46
C THR A 169 -1.71 -0.72 3.77
N TYR A 170 -2.50 -1.05 2.75
CA TYR A 170 -3.63 -1.97 2.84
C TYR A 170 -3.42 -3.16 1.92
N PHE A 171 -3.81 -4.35 2.36
CA PHE A 171 -3.95 -5.51 1.47
C PHE A 171 -5.38 -5.60 0.99
N ARG A 172 -5.59 -5.71 -0.33
CA ARG A 172 -6.94 -5.68 -0.88
C ARG A 172 -7.22 -6.79 -1.86
N CYS A 173 -8.41 -7.35 -1.72
CA CYS A 173 -9.06 -8.12 -2.77
C CYS A 173 -10.52 -7.70 -2.91
N ARG A 174 -11.07 -7.97 -4.09
CA ARG A 174 -12.36 -7.44 -4.49
C ARG A 174 -13.09 -8.42 -5.38
N PHE A 175 -14.38 -8.56 -5.13
CA PHE A 175 -15.31 -9.36 -5.93
C PHE A 175 -16.50 -8.50 -6.29
N SER A 176 -16.78 -8.36 -7.58
CA SER A 176 -17.78 -7.42 -8.09
C SER A 176 -18.80 -8.13 -8.97
N THR A 177 -20.07 -7.82 -8.74
CA THR A 177 -21.14 -8.02 -9.71
C THR A 177 -21.28 -6.76 -10.57
N LYS A 178 -22.36 -6.67 -11.35
CA LYS A 178 -22.69 -5.46 -12.11
C LYS A 178 -23.07 -4.27 -11.22
N PHE A 179 -23.53 -4.51 -10.00
CA PHE A 179 -24.13 -3.50 -9.13
C PHE A 179 -23.28 -3.20 -7.89
N PHE A 180 -22.78 -4.25 -7.24
CA PHE A 180 -22.03 -4.14 -5.99
C PHE A 180 -20.65 -4.79 -6.09
N ALA A 181 -19.74 -4.32 -5.26
CA ALA A 181 -18.51 -5.01 -4.97
C ALA A 181 -18.38 -5.30 -3.48
N LEU A 182 -17.99 -6.54 -3.19
CA LEU A 182 -17.42 -6.96 -1.94
C LEU A 182 -15.93 -6.59 -1.96
N THR A 183 -15.51 -5.69 -1.08
CA THR A 183 -14.10 -5.35 -0.88
C THR A 183 -13.62 -5.88 0.46
N VAL A 184 -12.54 -6.65 0.46
CA VAL A 184 -11.87 -7.14 1.67
C VAL A 184 -10.56 -6.39 1.81
N ARG A 185 -10.38 -5.72 2.94
CA ARG A 185 -9.26 -4.83 3.24
C ARG A 185 -8.58 -5.26 4.52
N GLY A 186 -7.30 -5.61 4.43
CA GLY A 186 -6.45 -5.88 5.58
C GLY A 186 -5.59 -4.67 5.96
N SER A 187 -5.50 -4.35 7.25
CA SER A 187 -4.63 -3.32 7.80
C SER A 187 -4.26 -3.67 9.25
N GLU A 188 -3.00 -3.43 9.64
CA GLU A 188 -2.51 -3.65 11.01
C GLU A 188 -2.85 -5.05 11.56
N ASP A 189 -3.77 -5.15 12.52
CA ASP A 189 -4.25 -6.39 13.13
C ASP A 189 -5.70 -6.74 12.73
N THR A 190 -6.24 -6.09 11.70
CA THR A 190 -7.64 -6.24 11.29
C THR A 190 -7.80 -6.53 9.79
N VAL A 191 -8.86 -7.27 9.47
CA VAL A 191 -9.37 -7.42 8.11
C VAL A 191 -10.84 -7.06 8.10
N GLU A 192 -11.22 -6.11 7.27
CA GLU A 192 -12.57 -5.58 7.19
C GLU A 192 -13.16 -5.92 5.83
N ALA A 193 -14.43 -6.32 5.81
CA ALA A 193 -15.17 -6.58 4.57
C ALA A 193 -16.27 -5.54 4.40
N TYR A 194 -16.43 -5.03 3.19
CA TYR A 194 -17.40 -3.99 2.84
C TYR A 194 -18.19 -4.42 1.62
N ILE A 195 -19.49 -4.12 1.59
CA ILE A 195 -20.29 -4.14 0.36
C ILE A 195 -20.60 -2.71 -0.02
N LEU A 196 -20.21 -2.32 -1.23
CA LEU A 196 -20.44 -0.98 -1.74
C LEU A 196 -20.81 -1.02 -3.24
N PRO A 197 -21.56 -0.01 -3.75
CA PRO A 197 -21.88 0.08 -5.17
C PRO A 197 -20.62 0.18 -6.04
N VAL A 198 -20.59 -0.49 -7.20
CA VAL A 198 -19.40 -0.57 -8.09
C VAL A 198 -18.84 0.80 -8.51
N ASN A 199 -19.67 1.84 -8.63
CA ASN A 199 -19.18 3.19 -8.93
C ASN A 199 -18.47 3.89 -7.76
N LYS A 200 -18.59 3.37 -6.53
CA LYS A 200 -17.91 3.88 -5.34
C LYS A 200 -16.64 3.11 -5.01
N VAL A 201 -16.40 2.02 -5.74
CA VAL A 201 -15.33 1.05 -5.49
C VAL A 201 -13.96 1.52 -6.01
N MET A 202 -13.94 2.46 -6.95
CA MET A 202 -12.71 3.12 -7.40
C MET A 202 -12.13 4.09 -6.37
N ALA A 203 -12.83 4.30 -5.25
CA ALA A 203 -12.41 5.26 -4.25
C ALA A 203 -11.55 4.61 -3.17
N LEU A 204 -10.52 5.37 -2.77
CA LEU A 204 -9.54 5.07 -1.72
C LEU A 204 -10.21 4.73 -0.38
N SER A 205 -9.45 4.27 0.63
CA SER A 205 -9.94 3.84 1.96
C SER A 205 -10.98 4.77 2.58
N GLN A 206 -10.88 6.08 2.32
CA GLN A 206 -11.80 7.09 2.84
C GLN A 206 -13.26 6.86 2.43
N THR A 207 -13.52 6.33 1.24
CA THR A 207 -14.90 6.07 0.81
C THR A 207 -15.40 4.76 1.39
N GLU A 208 -14.56 3.74 1.49
CA GLU A 208 -14.91 2.48 2.16
C GLU A 208 -15.32 2.75 3.63
N ASN A 209 -14.59 3.64 4.32
CA ASN A 209 -14.88 4.05 5.70
C ASN A 209 -16.21 4.80 5.88
N GLN A 210 -16.85 5.26 4.80
CA GLN A 210 -18.19 5.85 4.86
C GLN A 210 -19.30 4.79 4.92
N TYR A 211 -18.97 3.53 4.61
CA TYR A 211 -19.89 2.41 4.68
C TYR A 211 -19.59 1.61 5.94
N PRO A 212 -20.62 1.12 6.65
CA PRO A 212 -20.39 0.22 7.77
C PRO A 212 -19.75 -1.08 7.23
N PRO A 213 -18.70 -1.60 7.89
CA PRO A 213 -18.14 -2.88 7.51
C PRO A 213 -19.20 -3.96 7.70
N LEU A 214 -19.32 -4.84 6.71
CA LEU A 214 -20.15 -6.04 6.79
C LEU A 214 -19.63 -6.96 7.89
N CYS A 215 -18.31 -7.04 8.04
CA CYS A 215 -17.68 -7.66 9.19
C CYS A 215 -16.27 -7.14 9.45
N VAL A 216 -15.84 -7.26 10.70
CA VAL A 216 -14.45 -6.99 11.12
C VAL A 216 -13.85 -8.25 11.71
N ILE A 217 -12.73 -8.68 11.14
CA ILE A 217 -11.92 -9.81 11.58
C ILE A 217 -10.74 -9.26 12.34
N GLN A 218 -10.52 -9.72 13.57
CA GLN A 218 -9.33 -9.41 14.34
C GLN A 218 -8.34 -10.56 14.24
N VAL A 219 -7.09 -10.23 13.95
CA VAL A 219 -5.97 -11.16 13.83
C VAL A 219 -5.06 -11.02 15.03
N LYS A 220 -4.68 -12.14 15.63
CA LYS A 220 -3.71 -12.19 16.71
C LYS A 220 -2.63 -13.18 16.34
N ILE A 221 -1.40 -12.68 16.24
CA ILE A 221 -0.23 -13.51 15.97
C ILE A 221 0.49 -13.79 17.29
N SER A 222 0.75 -15.06 17.55
CA SER A 222 1.47 -15.57 18.71
C SER A 222 2.57 -16.53 18.25
N GLU A 223 3.42 -16.98 19.18
CA GLU A 223 4.44 -18.00 18.90
C GLU A 223 3.85 -19.33 18.39
N HIS A 224 2.61 -19.63 18.79
CA HIS A 224 1.88 -20.83 18.35
C HIS A 224 1.23 -20.67 16.96
N GLY A 225 1.34 -19.49 16.33
CA GLY A 225 0.82 -19.19 15.01
C GLY A 225 -0.18 -18.03 14.99
N MET A 226 -0.84 -17.90 13.83
CA MET A 226 -1.83 -16.87 13.55
C MET A 226 -3.24 -17.38 13.87
N MET A 227 -3.94 -16.64 14.72
CA MET A 227 -5.35 -16.85 15.04
C MET A 227 -6.16 -15.68 14.50
N TRP A 228 -7.40 -15.93 14.08
CA TRP A 228 -8.32 -14.87 13.71
C TRP A 228 -9.69 -15.14 14.34
N ARG A 229 -10.45 -14.07 14.57
CA ARG A 229 -11.83 -14.14 15.08
C ARG A 229 -12.64 -12.99 14.52
N MET A 230 -13.95 -13.18 14.37
CA MET A 230 -14.88 -12.11 14.08
C MET A 230 -15.04 -11.23 15.34
N ARG A 231 -15.03 -9.91 15.18
CA ARG A 231 -15.19 -8.95 16.29
C ARG A 231 -16.60 -9.04 16.89
N ASP A 232 -17.61 -9.08 16.04
CA ASP A 232 -19.02 -8.94 16.44
C ASP A 232 -19.76 -10.28 16.53
N SER A 233 -19.08 -11.42 16.32
CA SER A 233 -19.62 -12.79 16.39
C SER A 233 -20.91 -13.06 15.60
N GLU A 234 -21.32 -12.15 14.72
CA GLU A 234 -22.52 -12.27 13.88
C GLU A 234 -22.13 -12.12 12.40
N PRO A 235 -22.35 -13.16 11.57
CA PRO A 235 -22.79 -14.51 11.92
C PRO A 235 -21.75 -15.29 12.75
N ALA A 236 -22.22 -16.30 13.49
CA ALA A 236 -21.34 -17.26 14.18
C ALA A 236 -20.59 -18.07 13.12
N VAL A 237 -19.30 -17.78 12.97
CA VAL A 237 -18.45 -18.35 11.95
C VAL A 237 -17.20 -18.90 12.61
N ASP A 238 -17.00 -20.21 12.50
CA ASP A 238 -15.89 -20.92 13.13
C ASP A 238 -14.74 -21.18 12.16
N THR A 239 -15.03 -21.16 10.84
CA THR A 239 -14.04 -21.45 9.80
C THR A 239 -13.98 -20.37 8.74
N LEU A 240 -12.84 -20.27 8.05
CA LEU A 240 -12.65 -19.26 7.01
C LEU A 240 -13.53 -19.55 5.80
N ASP A 241 -13.81 -20.83 5.54
CA ASP A 241 -14.71 -21.28 4.48
C ASP A 241 -16.13 -20.79 4.73
N GLN A 242 -16.67 -20.99 5.94
CA GLN A 242 -17.98 -20.45 6.34
C GLN A 242 -18.05 -18.92 6.21
N LEU A 243 -16.97 -18.21 6.57
CA LEU A 243 -16.89 -16.75 6.41
C LEU A 243 -17.02 -16.37 4.94
N CYS A 244 -16.20 -16.96 4.09
CA CYS A 244 -16.18 -16.67 2.66
C CYS A 244 -17.52 -17.05 2.00
N MET A 245 -18.14 -18.16 2.39
CA MET A 245 -19.48 -18.55 1.92
C MET A 245 -20.51 -17.48 2.28
N TRP A 246 -20.49 -16.99 3.52
CA TRP A 246 -21.40 -15.95 3.96
C TRP A 246 -21.17 -14.62 3.22
N LEU A 247 -19.92 -14.17 3.11
CA LEU A 247 -19.56 -12.96 2.37
C LEU A 247 -20.01 -13.02 0.90
N PHE A 248 -19.78 -14.16 0.24
CA PHE A 248 -20.19 -14.38 -1.14
C PHE A 248 -21.71 -14.39 -1.27
N THR A 249 -22.41 -15.05 -0.34
CA THR A 249 -23.87 -15.06 -0.28
C THR A 249 -24.43 -13.64 -0.16
N LYS A 250 -23.86 -12.82 0.72
CA LYS A 250 -24.28 -11.42 0.90
C LYS A 250 -24.10 -10.58 -0.36
N LEU A 251 -23.00 -10.73 -1.08
CA LEU A 251 -22.78 -10.04 -2.35
C LEU A 251 -23.87 -10.40 -3.39
N VAL A 252 -24.21 -11.69 -3.51
CA VAL A 252 -25.22 -12.18 -4.44
C VAL A 252 -26.63 -11.73 -4.03
N GLU A 253 -26.96 -11.80 -2.73
CA GLU A 253 -28.25 -11.35 -2.18
C GLU A 253 -28.51 -9.88 -2.46
N GLU A 254 -27.54 -9.00 -2.16
CA GLU A 254 -27.66 -7.56 -2.43
C GLU A 254 -27.86 -7.27 -3.92
N THR A 255 -27.12 -7.98 -4.77
CA THR A 255 -27.28 -7.85 -6.22
C THR A 255 -28.66 -8.30 -6.68
N LYS A 256 -29.17 -9.42 -6.15
CA LYS A 256 -30.51 -9.94 -6.46
C LYS A 256 -31.60 -8.93 -6.07
N ILE A 257 -31.50 -8.33 -4.88
CA ILE A 257 -32.46 -7.31 -4.43
C ILE A 257 -32.52 -6.12 -5.40
N CYS A 258 -31.38 -5.69 -5.95
CA CYS A 258 -31.35 -4.62 -6.95
C CYS A 258 -31.98 -5.03 -8.29
N VAL A 259 -31.73 -6.26 -8.74
CA VAL A 259 -32.32 -6.81 -9.97
C VAL A 259 -33.84 -6.93 -9.83
N ASP A 260 -34.33 -7.46 -8.71
CA ASP A 260 -35.76 -7.62 -8.43
C ASP A 260 -36.49 -6.25 -8.37
N LYS A 261 -35.79 -5.21 -7.92
CA LYS A 261 -36.29 -3.81 -7.91
C LYS A 261 -36.18 -3.11 -9.28
N GLY A 262 -35.64 -3.76 -10.30
CA GLY A 262 -35.45 -3.17 -11.64
C GLY A 262 -34.46 -2.02 -11.66
N MET A 263 -33.52 -1.97 -10.72
CA MET A 263 -32.50 -0.92 -10.68
C MET A 263 -31.55 -1.06 -11.87
N LYS A 264 -31.15 0.07 -12.46
CA LYS A 264 -30.13 0.07 -13.51
C LYS A 264 -28.73 0.12 -12.89
N PRO A 265 -27.77 -0.62 -13.47
CA PRO A 265 -26.40 -0.59 -12.99
C PRO A 265 -25.81 0.81 -13.18
N PRO A 266 -24.89 1.22 -12.28
CA PRO A 266 -24.22 2.49 -12.44
C PRO A 266 -23.37 2.49 -13.73
N VAL A 267 -23.43 3.59 -14.48
CA VAL A 267 -22.66 3.84 -15.72
C VAL A 267 -21.25 4.33 -15.38
#